data_AF-A0A8T4G2U9-F1
#
_entry.id   AF-A0A8T4G2U9-F1
#
_cell.length_a   1.000
_cell.length_b   1.000
_cell.length_c   1.000
_cell.angle_alpha   90.00
_cell.angle_beta   90.00
_cell.angle_gamma   90.00
#
_symmetry.space_group_name_H-M   'P 1'
#
loop_
_entity.id
_entity.type
_entity.pdbx_description
1 polymer ?
#
loop_
_entity_poly.entity_id
_entity_poly.type
_entity_poly.pdbx_seq_one_letter_code
_entity_poly.pdbx_strand_id
1 'polypeptide(L)'
;MRRKHFAVFLLGFLILGLTFSSASATAEFVNATTNSTVELPQELTPERKPGGEVQPEGAGATIVIEPFLEVFVPGIGWIVAIGSIVAAIAKYVYSKPVSEFTQAFVSEIPDKISYNGQELAKGVKMNFWGSKAKIGYGYVKKEWWGLKKEAVIVKPVITITRSEVKAVEDLFSPKEYGKLLARAWLNGWDANKAKKLAEDFDKKYKSFRARFRGRYSCGGYFPEEDVIIDKNAARHIIRRHILGKKRPGERDPTLFPADWSAGFILDIIKETIEQGEIDCNDRKHTPDRFAIEKKFGYFKGKWVGKKVRVILSYDRTRKVYKVITAYLKR
;
A
#
# COMPACT_ATOMS: atom_id res chain seq x y z
N MET A 1 -54.02 22.21 21.25
CA MET A 1 -53.77 21.34 22.43
C MET A 1 -52.51 20.52 22.10
N ARG A 2 -51.32 20.81 22.65
CA ARG A 2 -50.75 20.34 23.95
C ARG A 2 -50.88 18.81 24.09
N ARG A 3 -49.84 17.98 24.25
CA ARG A 3 -48.52 18.15 24.91
C ARG A 3 -47.48 17.13 24.39
N LYS A 4 -46.20 17.53 24.53
CA LYS A 4 -44.96 16.76 24.38
C LYS A 4 -44.56 16.05 25.70
N HIS A 5 -43.56 15.17 25.60
CA HIS A 5 -42.56 14.74 26.61
C HIS A 5 -42.91 13.58 27.56
N PHE A 6 -42.17 12.47 27.44
CA PHE A 6 -41.61 11.68 28.57
C PHE A 6 -40.46 10.80 28.07
N ALA A 7 -39.28 11.41 27.94
CA ALA A 7 -38.00 10.75 28.13
C ALA A 7 -37.34 11.47 29.33
N VAL A 8 -36.43 10.79 30.03
CA VAL A 8 -35.70 11.24 31.24
C VAL A 8 -36.41 10.85 32.54
N PHE A 9 -36.11 9.66 33.08
CA PHE A 9 -35.97 9.42 34.54
C PHE A 9 -35.46 8.01 34.94
N LEU A 10 -34.63 7.34 34.11
CA LEU A 10 -34.00 6.06 34.49
C LEU A 10 -32.50 6.03 34.12
N LEU A 11 -31.81 7.15 34.33
CA LEU A 11 -30.35 7.30 34.15
C LEU A 11 -29.68 7.87 35.41
N GLY A 12 -30.05 7.37 36.59
CA GLY A 12 -29.39 7.81 37.81
C GLY A 12 -29.82 7.02 39.02
N PHE A 13 -29.33 5.79 39.16
CA PHE A 13 -29.15 5.11 40.46
C PHE A 13 -28.45 3.74 40.35
N LEU A 14 -27.30 3.64 39.67
CA LEU A 14 -26.42 2.46 39.82
C LEU A 14 -24.95 2.76 39.48
N ILE A 15 -24.46 3.85 40.06
CA ILE A 15 -23.05 4.01 40.42
C ILE A 15 -23.04 4.01 41.95
N LEU A 16 -22.78 2.86 42.58
CA LEU A 16 -22.13 2.70 43.88
C LEU A 16 -22.08 1.20 44.20
N GLY A 17 -20.88 0.61 44.18
CA GLY A 17 -20.67 -0.81 44.46
C GLY A 17 -19.28 -1.28 44.06
N LEU A 18 -18.25 -0.59 44.56
CA LEU A 18 -16.85 -1.03 44.57
C LEU A 18 -16.71 -2.33 45.38
N THR A 19 -15.86 -3.26 44.92
CA THR A 19 -14.73 -3.86 45.68
C THR A 19 -13.99 -4.88 44.79
N PHE A 20 -12.77 -4.56 44.35
CA PHE A 20 -11.47 -5.06 44.87
C PHE A 20 -11.19 -6.55 44.62
N SER A 21 -10.23 -6.82 43.72
CA SER A 21 -9.11 -7.73 44.02
C SER A 21 -7.91 -7.45 43.13
N SER A 22 -6.77 -7.55 43.80
CA SER A 22 -5.42 -7.10 43.49
C SER A 22 -4.51 -8.26 43.10
N ALA A 23 -3.58 -8.04 42.18
CA ALA A 23 -2.28 -8.74 42.06
C ALA A 23 -1.40 -7.93 41.09
N SER A 24 -0.55 -7.02 41.61
CA SER A 24 0.85 -7.21 41.99
C SER A 24 1.79 -7.51 40.81
N ALA A 25 2.52 -6.49 40.40
CA ALA A 25 3.71 -6.58 39.59
C ALA A 25 4.85 -7.26 40.38
N THR A 26 5.60 -8.13 39.71
CA THR A 26 6.96 -8.48 40.08
C THR A 26 7.83 -8.31 38.85
N ALA A 27 8.77 -7.38 38.93
CA ALA A 27 9.87 -7.23 38.01
C ALA A 27 11.02 -8.12 38.47
N GLU A 28 11.65 -8.85 37.55
CA GLU A 28 13.04 -9.27 37.69
C GLU A 28 13.81 -8.88 36.43
N PHE A 29 14.80 -8.04 36.66
CA PHE A 29 15.88 -7.67 35.75
C PHE A 29 17.05 -8.59 36.10
N VAL A 30 17.54 -9.46 35.21
CA VAL A 30 18.98 -9.61 34.90
C VAL A 30 19.18 -10.21 33.50
N ASN A 31 20.25 -9.76 32.87
CA ASN A 31 20.72 -9.81 31.50
C ASN A 31 21.48 -11.10 31.14
N ALA A 32 21.31 -11.68 29.93
CA ALA A 32 22.36 -12.38 29.14
C ALA A 32 21.87 -12.91 27.76
N THR A 33 22.21 -12.17 26.69
CA THR A 33 22.90 -12.60 25.45
C THR A 33 22.36 -13.75 24.54
N THR A 34 22.09 -13.37 23.27
CA THR A 34 22.06 -14.14 21.98
C THR A 34 20.98 -15.23 21.83
N ASN A 35 20.25 -15.39 20.72
CA ASN A 35 20.59 -15.24 19.32
C ASN A 35 19.29 -15.07 18.50
N SER A 36 19.35 -14.33 17.38
CA SER A 36 18.22 -14.02 16.50
C SER A 36 17.46 -15.26 16.00
N THR A 37 16.17 -15.37 16.32
CA THR A 37 15.17 -16.05 15.48
C THR A 37 13.87 -15.24 15.54
N VAL A 38 13.38 -14.80 14.39
CA VAL A 38 12.14 -14.02 14.26
C VAL A 38 10.98 -14.99 14.45
N GLU A 39 10.30 -14.93 15.59
CA GLU A 39 9.10 -15.69 15.87
C GLU A 39 7.87 -15.03 15.19
N LEU A 40 7.15 -15.82 14.39
CA LEU A 40 5.77 -15.55 13.96
C LEU A 40 4.84 -15.63 15.18
N PRO A 41 3.73 -14.87 15.23
CA PRO A 41 2.81 -14.94 16.36
C PRO A 41 2.20 -16.35 16.47
N GLN A 42 2.51 -17.00 17.58
CA GLN A 42 1.98 -18.28 18.01
C GLN A 42 0.53 -18.15 18.43
N GLU A 43 -0.38 -18.63 17.59
CA GLU A 43 -1.58 -19.35 18.04
C GLU A 43 -1.79 -20.52 17.08
N LEU A 44 -1.02 -21.59 17.29
CA LEU A 44 -1.27 -22.91 16.72
C LEU A 44 -0.98 -23.95 17.80
N THR A 45 -2.02 -24.38 18.49
CA THR A 45 -2.07 -25.74 19.04
C THR A 45 -3.26 -26.47 18.42
N PRO A 46 -3.11 -27.74 18.00
CA PRO A 46 -4.10 -28.43 17.18
C PRO A 46 -5.02 -29.27 18.06
N GLU A 47 -6.26 -28.84 18.28
CA GLU A 47 -7.32 -29.78 18.69
C GLU A 47 -8.66 -29.46 18.01
N ARG A 48 -9.26 -30.54 17.48
CA ARG A 48 -10.62 -30.69 16.95
C ARG A 48 -10.90 -30.22 15.51
N LYS A 49 -10.86 -31.20 14.60
CA LYS A 49 -11.94 -31.37 13.59
C LYS A 49 -13.27 -31.56 14.34
N PRO A 50 -14.40 -31.01 13.86
CA PRO A 50 -15.07 -31.58 12.68
C PRO A 50 -15.77 -30.59 11.73
N GLY A 51 -15.95 -31.06 10.49
CA GLY A 51 -17.22 -30.92 9.75
C GLY A 51 -17.59 -29.54 9.23
N GLY A 52 -17.38 -29.34 7.93
CA GLY A 52 -17.92 -28.20 7.21
C GLY A 52 -17.36 -28.09 5.79
N GLU A 53 -17.29 -29.20 5.06
CA GLU A 53 -17.22 -29.12 3.60
C GLU A 53 -18.47 -28.37 3.15
N VAL A 54 -18.30 -27.15 2.66
CA VAL A 54 -19.32 -26.54 1.80
C VAL A 54 -19.31 -27.35 0.51
N GLN A 55 -20.05 -28.47 0.51
CA GLN A 55 -20.41 -29.19 -0.70
C GLN A 55 -21.30 -28.25 -1.52
N PRO A 56 -20.91 -27.85 -2.74
CA PRO A 56 -21.85 -27.20 -3.63
C PRO A 56 -22.92 -28.24 -4.01
N GLU A 57 -24.18 -27.92 -3.76
CA GLU A 57 -25.33 -28.69 -4.23
C GLU A 57 -25.17 -28.95 -5.74
N GLY A 58 -24.95 -30.20 -6.11
CA GLY A 58 -24.71 -30.64 -7.49
C GLY A 58 -23.70 -31.79 -7.55
N ALA A 59 -24.19 -33.01 -7.64
CA ALA A 59 -23.38 -34.21 -7.82
C ALA A 59 -22.40 -34.05 -9.00
N GLY A 60 -21.09 -34.08 -8.72
CA GLY A 60 -20.03 -34.17 -9.73
C GLY A 60 -19.07 -32.97 -9.87
N ALA A 61 -19.16 -31.93 -9.05
CA ALA A 61 -18.23 -30.81 -9.11
C ALA A 61 -16.97 -31.04 -8.25
N THR A 62 -15.80 -31.22 -8.86
CA THR A 62 -14.51 -31.29 -8.15
C THR A 62 -13.83 -29.92 -8.13
N ILE A 63 -13.41 -29.47 -6.94
CA ILE A 63 -12.60 -28.25 -6.76
C ILE A 63 -11.13 -28.60 -6.95
N VAL A 64 -10.41 -27.84 -7.78
CA VAL A 64 -8.97 -27.97 -8.01
C VAL A 64 -8.27 -26.67 -7.68
N ILE A 65 -7.24 -26.76 -6.84
CA ILE A 65 -6.49 -25.60 -6.33
C ILE A 65 -5.15 -25.52 -7.07
N GLU A 66 -5.19 -24.94 -8.27
CA GLU A 66 -4.03 -24.75 -9.13
C GLU A 66 -4.01 -23.31 -9.67
N PRO A 67 -2.83 -22.71 -9.91
CA PRO A 67 -2.73 -21.39 -10.52
C PRO A 67 -3.45 -21.34 -11.88
N PHE A 68 -4.23 -20.29 -12.13
CA PHE A 68 -5.06 -20.21 -13.33
C PHE A 68 -5.13 -18.80 -13.96
N LEU A 69 -5.45 -18.77 -15.25
CA LEU A 69 -5.78 -17.58 -16.02
C LEU A 69 -7.09 -17.82 -16.77
N GLU A 70 -8.07 -16.94 -16.57
CA GLU A 70 -9.36 -16.99 -17.27
C GLU A 70 -9.44 -15.87 -18.31
N VAL A 71 -9.61 -16.25 -19.59
CA VAL A 71 -9.68 -15.32 -20.74
C VAL A 71 -10.90 -15.65 -21.59
N PHE A 72 -11.68 -14.65 -21.97
CA PHE A 72 -12.76 -14.83 -22.95
C PHE A 72 -12.22 -14.74 -24.38
N VAL A 73 -12.57 -15.71 -25.23
CA VAL A 73 -12.22 -15.75 -26.66
C VAL A 73 -13.51 -15.83 -27.51
N PRO A 74 -13.73 -14.94 -28.49
CA PRO A 74 -14.89 -14.96 -29.36
C PRO A 74 -14.96 -16.26 -30.14
N GLY A 75 -16.15 -16.84 -30.25
CA GLY A 75 -16.37 -18.13 -30.88
C GLY A 75 -15.97 -19.35 -30.04
N ILE A 76 -15.14 -19.18 -28.99
CA ILE A 76 -14.64 -20.28 -28.14
C ILE A 76 -15.15 -20.17 -26.69
N GLY A 77 -15.59 -18.98 -26.25
CA GLY A 77 -16.07 -18.72 -24.89
C GLY A 77 -14.93 -18.46 -23.89
N TRP A 78 -15.18 -18.67 -22.60
CA TRP A 78 -14.16 -18.52 -21.55
C TRP A 78 -13.20 -19.72 -21.55
N ILE A 79 -11.90 -19.43 -21.61
CA ILE A 79 -10.82 -20.41 -21.52
C ILE A 79 -10.11 -20.23 -20.19
N VAL A 80 -10.01 -21.31 -19.42
CA VAL A 80 -9.18 -21.39 -18.21
C VAL A 80 -7.87 -22.09 -18.56
N ALA A 81 -6.77 -21.35 -18.52
CA ALA A 81 -5.42 -21.91 -18.63
C ALA A 81 -4.85 -22.16 -17.24
N ILE A 82 -4.28 -23.35 -17.02
CA ILE A 82 -3.60 -23.75 -15.79
C ILE A 82 -2.10 -23.85 -16.12
N GLY A 83 -1.25 -23.16 -15.37
CA GLY A 83 0.20 -23.17 -15.62
C GLY A 83 0.91 -21.88 -15.19
N SER A 84 2.22 -21.77 -15.49
CA SER A 84 3.02 -20.59 -15.16
C SER A 84 2.41 -19.34 -15.83
N ILE A 85 1.78 -18.51 -15.00
CA ILE A 85 0.88 -17.38 -15.35
C ILE A 85 1.55 -16.34 -16.30
N VAL A 86 2.83 -16.50 -16.61
CA VAL A 86 3.62 -15.59 -17.43
C VAL A 86 3.37 -15.70 -18.94
N ALA A 87 3.22 -16.91 -19.49
CA ALA A 87 3.29 -17.10 -20.96
C ALA A 87 1.99 -16.70 -21.70
N ALA A 88 0.84 -16.75 -21.04
CA ALA A 88 -0.47 -16.63 -21.71
C ALA A 88 -1.05 -15.21 -21.78
N ILE A 89 -0.50 -14.23 -21.04
CA ILE A 89 -1.07 -12.88 -20.89
C ILE A 89 -0.78 -11.97 -22.11
N ALA A 90 0.20 -12.34 -22.95
CA ALA A 90 0.80 -11.46 -23.95
C ALA A 90 0.02 -11.27 -25.28
N LYS A 91 -1.20 -11.80 -25.43
CA LYS A 91 -1.79 -12.00 -26.77
C LYS A 91 -2.19 -10.75 -27.57
N TYR A 92 -2.17 -9.52 -27.04
CA TYR A 92 -2.60 -8.33 -27.81
C TYR A 92 -1.79 -7.04 -27.52
N VAL A 93 -1.59 -6.21 -28.54
CA VAL A 93 -0.98 -4.86 -28.37
C VAL A 93 -1.80 -4.00 -27.38
N TYR A 94 -3.13 -4.11 -27.43
CA TYR A 94 -4.04 -3.43 -26.50
C TYR A 94 -3.90 -3.93 -25.05
N SER A 95 -3.52 -5.19 -24.85
CA SER A 95 -3.31 -5.77 -23.53
C SER A 95 -1.91 -5.51 -22.99
N LYS A 96 -0.93 -5.09 -23.82
CA LYS A 96 0.49 -4.98 -23.42
C LYS A 96 0.71 -4.27 -22.08
N PRO A 97 0.17 -3.06 -21.80
CA PRO A 97 0.38 -2.42 -20.50
C PRO A 97 -0.21 -3.23 -19.33
N VAL A 98 -1.43 -3.73 -19.48
CA VAL A 98 -2.11 -4.53 -18.45
C VAL A 98 -1.41 -5.88 -18.27
N SER A 99 -0.88 -6.46 -19.34
CA SER A 99 -0.15 -7.70 -19.35
C SER A 99 1.17 -7.58 -18.60
N GLU A 100 1.98 -6.58 -18.94
CA GLU A 100 3.24 -6.29 -18.27
C GLU A 100 3.03 -6.00 -16.77
N PHE A 101 2.00 -5.22 -16.45
CA PHE A 101 1.58 -4.99 -15.07
C PHE A 101 1.22 -6.30 -14.37
N THR A 102 0.34 -7.10 -14.97
CA THR A 102 -0.20 -8.32 -14.37
C THR A 102 0.89 -9.35 -14.13
N GLN A 103 1.73 -9.59 -15.14
CA GLN A 103 2.88 -10.50 -15.03
C GLN A 103 3.80 -10.07 -13.87
N ALA A 104 4.09 -8.78 -13.78
CA ALA A 104 4.97 -8.26 -12.75
C ALA A 104 4.35 -8.35 -11.34
N PHE A 105 3.06 -8.05 -11.22
CA PHE A 105 2.31 -8.15 -9.96
C PHE A 105 2.25 -9.60 -9.48
N VAL A 106 1.81 -10.53 -10.34
CA VAL A 106 1.67 -11.95 -10.04
C VAL A 106 3.02 -12.60 -9.70
N SER A 107 4.12 -12.12 -10.29
CA SER A 107 5.47 -12.63 -10.00
C SER A 107 5.97 -12.32 -8.59
N GLU A 108 5.37 -11.34 -7.91
CA GLU A 108 5.81 -10.93 -6.56
C GLU A 108 4.92 -11.53 -5.46
N ILE A 109 3.68 -11.97 -5.76
CA ILE A 109 2.77 -12.54 -4.75
C ILE A 109 2.90 -14.08 -4.62
N PRO A 110 2.66 -14.65 -3.43
CA PRO A 110 2.70 -16.09 -3.19
C PRO A 110 1.76 -16.88 -4.12
N ASP A 111 2.16 -18.08 -4.51
CA ASP A 111 1.35 -18.96 -5.38
C ASP A 111 0.06 -19.42 -4.71
N LYS A 112 0.07 -19.59 -3.39
CA LYS A 112 -1.05 -20.03 -2.59
C LYS A 112 -1.19 -19.23 -1.29
N ILE A 113 -2.40 -19.20 -0.75
CA ILE A 113 -2.70 -18.71 0.60
C ILE A 113 -3.71 -19.63 1.28
N SER A 114 -3.75 -19.61 2.61
CA SER A 114 -4.89 -20.11 3.38
C SER A 114 -5.89 -18.99 3.61
N TYR A 115 -7.18 -19.25 3.36
CA TYR A 115 -8.27 -18.30 3.57
C TYR A 115 -9.52 -19.07 4.05
N ASN A 116 -10.03 -18.71 5.22
CA ASN A 116 -11.18 -19.37 5.86
C ASN A 116 -11.04 -20.91 5.94
N GLY A 117 -9.84 -21.40 6.25
CA GLY A 117 -9.57 -22.84 6.34
C GLY A 117 -9.38 -23.56 5.00
N GLN A 118 -9.43 -22.85 3.87
CA GLN A 118 -9.24 -23.40 2.53
C GLN A 118 -7.95 -22.88 1.88
N GLU A 119 -7.21 -23.75 1.21
CA GLU A 119 -6.13 -23.33 0.31
C GLU A 119 -6.68 -22.72 -0.97
N LEU A 120 -6.19 -21.54 -1.35
CA LEU A 120 -6.52 -20.87 -2.61
C LEU A 120 -5.24 -20.66 -3.42
N ALA A 121 -5.34 -20.83 -4.73
CA ALA A 121 -4.27 -20.53 -5.67
C ALA A 121 -4.43 -19.13 -6.25
N LYS A 122 -3.32 -18.46 -6.56
CA LYS A 122 -3.38 -17.17 -7.25
C LYS A 122 -3.94 -17.34 -8.66
N GLY A 123 -4.73 -16.37 -9.09
CA GLY A 123 -5.39 -16.39 -10.38
C GLY A 123 -5.65 -15.00 -10.95
N VAL A 124 -5.83 -14.98 -12.27
CA VAL A 124 -6.10 -13.76 -13.03
C VAL A 124 -7.33 -13.97 -13.90
N LYS A 125 -8.26 -13.02 -13.87
CA LYS A 125 -9.41 -12.94 -14.78
C LYS A 125 -9.27 -11.71 -15.66
N MET A 126 -9.23 -11.89 -16.98
CA MET A 126 -9.09 -10.80 -17.94
C MET A 126 -10.35 -10.66 -18.79
N ASN A 127 -10.68 -9.42 -19.18
CA ASN A 127 -11.71 -9.20 -20.20
C ASN A 127 -11.17 -9.54 -21.60
N PHE A 128 -12.08 -9.64 -22.57
CA PHE A 128 -11.78 -10.00 -23.96
C PHE A 128 -10.61 -9.22 -24.56
N TRP A 129 -10.59 -7.90 -24.37
CA TRP A 129 -9.56 -7.01 -24.93
C TRP A 129 -8.24 -7.02 -24.15
N GLY A 130 -8.16 -7.76 -23.04
CA GLY A 130 -7.05 -7.70 -22.09
C GLY A 130 -6.80 -6.31 -21.52
N SER A 131 -7.80 -5.42 -21.59
CA SER A 131 -7.73 -4.04 -21.11
C SER A 131 -8.12 -3.90 -19.64
N LYS A 132 -8.61 -4.97 -19.02
CA LYS A 132 -8.93 -5.05 -17.59
C LYS A 132 -8.51 -6.42 -17.06
N ALA A 133 -7.83 -6.42 -15.91
CA ALA A 133 -7.45 -7.63 -15.20
C ALA A 133 -7.91 -7.55 -13.74
N LYS A 134 -8.49 -8.64 -13.25
CA LYS A 134 -8.76 -8.89 -11.83
C LYS A 134 -7.79 -9.96 -11.35
N ILE A 135 -6.96 -9.62 -10.39
CA ILE A 135 -5.94 -10.51 -9.81
C ILE A 135 -6.38 -10.83 -8.38
N GLY A 136 -6.27 -12.08 -7.98
CA GLY A 136 -6.59 -12.50 -6.62
C GLY A 136 -6.29 -13.97 -6.37
N TYR A 137 -6.95 -14.54 -5.37
CA TYR A 137 -6.84 -15.94 -5.00
C TYR A 137 -8.19 -16.65 -5.14
N GLY A 138 -8.14 -17.88 -5.62
CA GLY A 138 -9.31 -18.64 -6.02
C GLY A 138 -9.03 -20.11 -6.27
N TYR A 139 -9.96 -20.76 -6.96
CA TYR A 139 -9.85 -22.15 -7.37
C TYR A 139 -10.49 -22.36 -8.75
N VAL A 140 -10.25 -23.52 -9.34
CA VAL A 140 -10.92 -23.97 -10.56
C VAL A 140 -11.97 -25.01 -10.18
N LYS A 141 -13.23 -24.75 -10.51
CA LYS A 141 -14.32 -25.73 -10.40
C LYS A 141 -14.41 -26.52 -11.70
N LYS A 142 -14.35 -27.86 -11.62
CA LYS A 142 -14.64 -28.75 -12.76
C LYS A 142 -16.11 -29.13 -12.71
N GLU A 143 -16.83 -29.03 -13.83
CA GLU A 143 -18.19 -29.58 -13.97
C GLU A 143 -18.16 -31.00 -14.55
N TRP A 144 -19.31 -31.67 -14.57
CA TRP A 144 -19.48 -33.09 -14.95
C TRP A 144 -18.70 -33.45 -16.22
N TRP A 145 -17.93 -34.55 -16.15
CA TRP A 145 -17.02 -35.09 -17.18
C TRP A 145 -15.73 -34.28 -17.41
N GLY A 146 -15.46 -33.24 -16.60
CA GLY A 146 -14.23 -32.46 -16.70
C GLY A 146 -14.14 -31.57 -17.94
N LEU A 147 -15.23 -31.49 -18.73
CA LEU A 147 -15.31 -30.77 -20.00
C LEU A 147 -15.41 -29.26 -19.81
N LYS A 148 -15.99 -28.80 -18.69
CA LYS A 148 -16.08 -27.38 -18.34
C LYS A 148 -15.28 -27.10 -17.08
N LYS A 149 -14.47 -26.05 -17.15
CA LYS A 149 -13.69 -25.52 -16.04
C LYS A 149 -14.11 -24.07 -15.82
N GLU A 150 -14.51 -23.75 -14.60
CA GLU A 150 -14.82 -22.39 -14.19
C GLU A 150 -13.76 -21.90 -13.21
N ALA A 151 -13.20 -20.73 -13.49
CA ALA A 151 -12.25 -20.07 -12.63
C ALA A 151 -12.98 -19.11 -11.67
N VAL A 152 -12.82 -19.33 -10.36
CA VAL A 152 -13.51 -18.55 -9.34
C VAL A 152 -12.49 -17.82 -8.47
N ILE A 153 -12.39 -16.50 -8.61
CA ILE A 153 -11.60 -15.65 -7.70
C ILE A 153 -12.46 -15.30 -6.48
N VAL A 154 -12.19 -15.95 -5.37
CA VAL A 154 -12.91 -15.76 -4.10
C VAL A 154 -12.36 -14.57 -3.31
N LYS A 155 -11.03 -14.39 -3.32
CA LYS A 155 -10.35 -13.29 -2.62
C LYS A 155 -9.68 -12.35 -3.63
N PRO A 156 -10.37 -11.30 -4.11
CA PRO A 156 -9.75 -10.33 -5.00
C PRO A 156 -8.65 -9.56 -4.28
N VAL A 157 -7.51 -9.35 -4.97
CA VAL A 157 -6.40 -8.53 -4.47
C VAL A 157 -6.43 -7.16 -5.14
N ILE A 158 -6.47 -7.13 -6.48
CA ILE A 158 -6.48 -5.87 -7.24
C ILE A 158 -7.30 -6.02 -8.52
N THR A 159 -7.98 -4.94 -8.90
CA THR A 159 -8.52 -4.77 -10.25
C THR A 159 -7.84 -3.59 -10.91
N ILE A 160 -7.37 -3.80 -12.14
CA ILE A 160 -6.62 -2.81 -12.90
C ILE A 160 -7.14 -2.74 -14.33
N THR A 161 -7.20 -1.53 -14.88
CA THR A 161 -7.54 -1.24 -16.26
C THR A 161 -6.35 -0.62 -16.98
N ARG A 162 -6.38 -0.65 -18.31
CA ARG A 162 -5.36 -0.03 -19.16
C ARG A 162 -5.21 1.46 -18.88
N SER A 163 -6.31 2.18 -18.69
CA SER A 163 -6.28 3.62 -18.38
C SER A 163 -5.62 3.90 -17.04
N GLU A 164 -5.85 3.08 -16.02
CA GLU A 164 -5.22 3.21 -14.70
C GLU A 164 -3.71 2.90 -14.77
N VAL A 165 -3.29 1.87 -15.51
CA VAL A 165 -1.85 1.61 -15.76
C VAL A 165 -1.19 2.80 -16.46
N LYS A 166 -1.88 3.38 -17.45
CA LYS A 166 -1.38 4.53 -18.20
C LYS A 166 -1.40 5.83 -17.40
N ALA A 167 -2.30 5.98 -16.44
CA ALA A 167 -2.42 7.20 -15.64
C ALA A 167 -1.12 7.54 -14.88
N VAL A 168 -0.28 6.54 -14.61
CA VAL A 168 1.02 6.71 -13.92
C VAL A 168 2.21 6.40 -14.82
N GLU A 169 2.03 6.32 -16.14
CA GLU A 169 3.11 5.95 -17.08
C GLU A 169 4.25 6.98 -17.11
N ASP A 170 3.94 8.21 -16.72
CA ASP A 170 4.94 9.23 -16.46
C ASP A 170 5.89 8.81 -15.33
N LEU A 171 5.44 8.13 -14.28
CA LEU A 171 6.30 7.80 -13.13
C LEU A 171 6.88 6.39 -13.21
N PHE A 172 6.11 5.45 -13.75
CA PHE A 172 6.42 4.02 -13.70
C PHE A 172 6.08 3.34 -15.01
N SER A 173 6.97 2.46 -15.47
CA SER A 173 6.55 1.49 -16.48
C SER A 173 5.47 0.56 -15.90
N PRO A 174 4.61 -0.06 -16.74
CA PRO A 174 3.59 -0.99 -16.26
C PRO A 174 4.17 -2.11 -15.39
N LYS A 175 5.32 -2.67 -15.80
CA LYS A 175 6.06 -3.69 -15.05
C LYS A 175 6.52 -3.19 -13.67
N GLU A 176 7.08 -1.99 -13.60
CA GLU A 176 7.49 -1.41 -12.33
C GLU A 176 6.30 -1.14 -11.42
N TYR A 177 5.20 -0.64 -11.97
CA TYR A 177 3.99 -0.35 -11.21
C TYR A 177 3.38 -1.62 -10.62
N GLY A 178 3.30 -2.71 -11.40
CA GLY A 178 2.83 -4.02 -10.91
C GLY A 178 3.65 -4.53 -9.73
N LYS A 179 4.99 -4.44 -9.80
CA LYS A 179 5.86 -4.84 -8.68
C LYS A 179 5.64 -4.00 -7.43
N LEU A 180 5.48 -2.68 -7.62
CA LEU A 180 5.32 -1.77 -6.49
C LEU A 180 3.99 -1.99 -5.76
N LEU A 181 2.89 -2.19 -6.49
CA LEU A 181 1.60 -2.46 -5.87
C LEU A 181 1.54 -3.84 -5.21
N ALA A 182 2.19 -4.86 -5.80
CA ALA A 182 2.31 -6.17 -5.15
C ALA A 182 3.08 -6.08 -3.83
N ARG A 183 4.19 -5.34 -3.80
CA ARG A 183 4.95 -5.11 -2.56
C ARG A 183 4.18 -4.32 -1.53
N ALA A 184 3.43 -3.29 -1.94
CA ALA A 184 2.56 -2.57 -1.02
C ALA A 184 1.55 -3.51 -0.37
N TRP A 185 0.94 -4.39 -1.17
CA TRP A 185 0.01 -5.42 -0.68
C TRP A 185 0.68 -6.38 0.31
N LEU A 186 1.89 -6.87 0.01
CA LEU A 186 2.67 -7.71 0.92
C LEU A 186 3.06 -6.98 2.21
N ASN A 187 3.20 -5.66 2.16
CA ASN A 187 3.44 -4.80 3.32
C ASN A 187 2.13 -4.42 4.06
N GLY A 188 1.01 -5.09 3.79
CA GLY A 188 -0.26 -4.92 4.50
C GLY A 188 -1.17 -3.82 3.94
N TRP A 189 -0.85 -3.21 2.79
CA TRP A 189 -1.76 -2.26 2.15
C TRP A 189 -2.88 -2.97 1.40
N ASP A 190 -4.05 -2.33 1.35
CA ASP A 190 -5.01 -2.62 0.30
C ASP A 190 -4.43 -2.17 -1.06
N ALA A 191 -4.31 -3.10 -2.01
CA ALA A 191 -3.67 -2.83 -3.29
C ALA A 191 -4.43 -1.78 -4.13
N ASN A 192 -5.76 -1.70 -4.01
CA ASN A 192 -6.56 -0.68 -4.72
C ASN A 192 -6.40 0.70 -4.05
N LYS A 193 -6.27 0.78 -2.73
CA LYS A 193 -5.93 2.03 -2.03
C LYS A 193 -4.53 2.50 -2.39
N ALA A 194 -3.54 1.60 -2.43
CA ALA A 194 -2.19 1.92 -2.87
C ALA A 194 -2.15 2.40 -4.33
N LYS A 195 -2.91 1.73 -5.22
CA LYS A 195 -3.13 2.15 -6.61
C LYS A 195 -3.64 3.58 -6.69
N LYS A 196 -4.79 3.84 -6.04
CA LYS A 196 -5.43 5.16 -6.01
C LYS A 196 -4.52 6.25 -5.44
N LEU A 197 -3.77 5.92 -4.38
CA LEU A 197 -2.82 6.85 -3.79
C LEU A 197 -1.72 7.25 -4.77
N ALA A 198 -1.15 6.30 -5.51
CA ALA A 198 -0.14 6.57 -6.53
C ALA A 198 -0.69 7.44 -7.68
N GLU A 199 -1.90 7.16 -8.16
CA GLU A 199 -2.59 7.95 -9.18
C GLU A 199 -2.89 9.39 -8.70
N ASP A 200 -3.45 9.54 -7.50
CA ASP A 200 -3.74 10.84 -6.90
C ASP A 200 -2.46 11.63 -6.65
N PHE A 201 -1.37 10.95 -6.26
CA PHE A 201 -0.07 11.59 -6.08
C PHE A 201 0.48 12.09 -7.41
N ASP A 202 0.49 11.27 -8.47
CA ASP A 202 0.92 11.66 -9.82
C ASP A 202 0.21 12.93 -10.30
N LYS A 203 -1.12 12.97 -10.12
CA LYS A 203 -1.93 14.12 -10.51
C LYS A 203 -1.58 15.37 -9.71
N LYS A 204 -1.46 15.25 -8.39
CA LYS A 204 -1.35 16.41 -7.49
C LYS A 204 0.06 17.00 -7.42
N TYR A 205 1.11 16.18 -7.51
CA TYR A 205 2.48 16.70 -7.39
C TYR A 205 2.83 17.66 -8.52
N LYS A 206 2.25 17.49 -9.72
CA LYS A 206 2.49 18.36 -10.88
C LYS A 206 2.12 19.83 -10.58
N SER A 207 1.06 20.04 -9.81
CA SER A 207 0.61 21.36 -9.32
C SER A 207 1.22 21.77 -7.96
N PHE A 208 2.08 20.95 -7.36
CA PHE A 208 2.64 21.24 -6.04
C PHE A 208 3.51 22.50 -6.08
N ARG A 209 3.21 23.45 -5.20
CA ARG A 209 4.02 24.66 -4.96
C ARG A 209 4.06 24.96 -3.47
N ALA A 210 5.27 25.19 -2.96
CA ALA A 210 5.55 25.69 -1.64
C ALA A 210 6.58 26.82 -1.75
N ARG A 211 6.65 27.71 -0.77
CA ARG A 211 7.65 28.79 -0.76
C ARG A 211 8.59 28.67 0.44
N PHE A 212 9.88 28.49 0.17
CA PHE A 212 10.88 28.50 1.22
C PHE A 212 11.26 29.95 1.51
N ARG A 213 10.96 30.46 2.70
CA ARG A 213 11.07 31.90 3.07
C ARG A 213 12.49 32.47 3.14
N GLY A 214 13.51 31.73 2.73
CA GLY A 214 14.90 32.09 2.96
C GLY A 214 15.24 32.16 4.45
N ARG A 215 16.53 32.12 4.80
CA ARG A 215 17.05 32.44 6.15
C ARG A 215 18.55 32.25 6.23
N TYR A 216 19.18 32.94 7.18
CA TYR A 216 20.49 32.57 7.67
C TYR A 216 20.37 31.39 8.64
N SER A 217 21.12 30.32 8.39
CA SER A 217 21.18 29.14 9.25
C SER A 217 22.48 28.40 9.02
N CYS A 218 22.93 27.59 9.97
CA CYS A 218 24.10 26.72 9.80
C CYS A 218 25.36 27.44 9.29
N GLY A 219 25.54 28.73 9.63
CA GLY A 219 26.67 29.55 9.18
C GLY A 219 26.58 30.10 7.75
N GLY A 220 25.44 29.96 7.06
CA GLY A 220 25.27 30.44 5.67
C GLY A 220 23.87 31.00 5.38
N TYR A 221 23.74 31.71 4.27
CA TYR A 221 22.46 32.22 3.77
C TYR A 221 21.81 31.25 2.78
N PHE A 222 20.54 30.94 3.00
CA PHE A 222 19.69 30.20 2.07
C PHE A 222 18.69 31.17 1.45
N PRO A 223 18.70 31.37 0.11
CA PRO A 223 17.81 32.31 -0.55
C PRO A 223 16.33 31.92 -0.42
N GLU A 224 15.46 32.92 -0.42
CA GLU A 224 14.02 32.71 -0.53
C GLU A 224 13.66 32.36 -1.97
N GLU A 225 13.09 31.19 -2.20
CA GLU A 225 12.65 30.76 -3.52
C GLU A 225 11.48 29.78 -3.46
N ASP A 226 10.84 29.57 -4.61
CA ASP A 226 9.80 28.57 -4.76
C ASP A 226 10.38 27.15 -4.69
N VAL A 227 9.55 26.21 -4.25
CA VAL A 227 9.89 24.79 -4.12
C VAL A 227 8.92 23.94 -4.93
N ILE A 228 9.49 23.07 -5.75
CA ILE A 228 8.75 22.14 -6.62
C ILE A 228 9.10 20.68 -6.31
N ILE A 229 8.18 19.78 -6.64
CA ILE A 229 8.43 18.34 -6.72
C ILE A 229 8.51 17.98 -8.20
N ASP A 230 9.66 17.48 -8.64
CA ASP A 230 9.82 16.98 -10.00
C ASP A 230 9.44 15.49 -10.11
N LYS A 231 9.44 14.99 -11.35
CA LYS A 231 9.13 13.58 -11.65
C LYS A 231 10.06 12.59 -10.94
N ASN A 232 11.34 12.92 -10.75
CA ASN A 232 12.29 12.05 -10.06
C ASN A 232 11.99 11.96 -8.56
N ALA A 233 11.69 13.10 -7.94
CA ALA A 233 11.30 13.21 -6.54
C ALA A 233 9.97 12.50 -6.25
N ALA A 234 8.95 12.74 -7.08
CA ALA A 234 7.66 12.06 -6.98
C ALA A 234 7.81 10.54 -7.08
N ARG A 235 8.56 10.08 -8.10
CA ARG A 235 8.88 8.66 -8.30
C ARG A 235 9.63 8.08 -7.09
N HIS A 236 10.57 8.82 -6.50
CA HIS A 236 11.32 8.37 -5.33
C HIS A 236 10.43 8.27 -4.08
N ILE A 237 9.62 9.28 -3.79
CA ILE A 237 8.71 9.33 -2.64
C ILE A 237 7.72 8.17 -2.72
N ILE A 238 7.05 7.96 -3.85
CA ILE A 238 6.10 6.86 -4.02
C ILE A 238 6.81 5.50 -3.84
N ARG A 239 7.93 5.27 -4.53
CA ARG A 239 8.64 3.99 -4.46
C ARG A 239 9.09 3.66 -3.05
N ARG A 240 9.72 4.61 -2.38
CA ARG A 240 10.41 4.38 -1.11
C ARG A 240 9.47 4.52 0.08
N HIS A 241 8.73 5.63 0.13
CA HIS A 241 8.02 6.08 1.33
C HIS A 241 6.52 5.80 1.30
N ILE A 242 5.99 5.31 0.18
CA ILE A 242 4.59 4.86 0.10
C ILE A 242 4.54 3.35 -0.10
N LEU A 243 5.25 2.84 -1.11
CA LEU A 243 5.16 1.44 -1.54
C LEU A 243 6.31 0.55 -0.99
N GLY A 244 7.16 1.10 -0.12
CA GLY A 244 8.14 0.36 0.67
C GLY A 244 9.23 -0.37 -0.11
N LYS A 245 9.60 0.11 -1.30
CA LYS A 245 10.71 -0.46 -2.06
C LYS A 245 12.04 -0.18 -1.36
N LYS A 246 12.59 -1.22 -0.74
CA LYS A 246 13.97 -1.28 -0.25
C LYS A 246 14.92 -1.68 -1.39
N ARG A 247 16.07 -1.03 -1.50
CA ARG A 247 17.19 -1.53 -2.31
C ARG A 247 18.16 -2.33 -1.42
N PRO A 248 18.90 -3.31 -2.00
CA PRO A 248 19.94 -4.01 -1.26
C PRO A 248 20.91 -3.04 -0.58
N GLY A 249 21.25 -3.30 0.68
CA GLY A 249 22.16 -2.47 1.48
C GLY A 249 21.57 -1.16 2.03
N GLU A 250 20.33 -0.80 1.70
CA GLU A 250 19.69 0.39 2.26
C GLU A 250 18.95 0.08 3.56
N ARG A 251 18.87 1.07 4.47
CA ARG A 251 17.98 1.00 5.63
C ARG A 251 16.53 0.85 5.19
N ASP A 252 15.73 0.23 6.05
CA ASP A 252 14.29 0.09 5.83
C ASP A 252 13.64 1.45 5.55
N PRO A 253 12.76 1.53 4.56
CA PRO A 253 12.06 2.78 4.28
C PRO A 253 11.20 3.19 5.48
N THR A 254 11.07 4.48 5.73
CA THR A 254 9.95 4.97 6.54
C THR A 254 8.75 5.16 5.64
N LEU A 255 7.66 4.46 5.96
CA LEU A 255 6.41 4.51 5.22
C LEU A 255 5.51 5.60 5.76
N PHE A 256 4.81 6.30 4.88
CA PHE A 256 3.62 7.05 5.24
C PHE A 256 2.49 6.06 5.59
N PRO A 257 1.63 6.38 6.58
CA PRO A 257 0.50 5.55 6.94
C PRO A 257 -0.46 5.28 5.77
N ALA A 258 -1.06 4.08 5.77
CA ALA A 258 -1.91 3.61 4.68
C ALA A 258 -3.23 4.37 4.50
N ASP A 259 -3.66 5.09 5.54
CA ASP A 259 -4.88 5.89 5.55
C ASP A 259 -4.64 7.35 5.10
N TRP A 260 -3.40 7.73 4.79
CA TRP A 260 -3.07 9.09 4.36
C TRP A 260 -3.33 9.27 2.86
N SER A 261 -4.00 10.37 2.51
CA SER A 261 -4.23 10.72 1.11
C SER A 261 -3.01 11.41 0.53
N ALA A 262 -2.87 11.38 -0.81
CA ALA A 262 -1.80 12.12 -1.49
C ALA A 262 -1.83 13.62 -1.18
N GLY A 263 -3.04 14.20 -1.05
CA GLY A 263 -3.20 15.59 -0.67
C GLY A 263 -2.64 15.87 0.72
N PHE A 264 -2.97 15.02 1.70
CA PHE A 264 -2.45 15.15 3.05
C PHE A 264 -0.92 15.04 3.09
N ILE A 265 -0.34 14.07 2.37
CA ILE A 265 1.13 13.90 2.26
C ILE A 265 1.78 15.14 1.64
N LEU A 266 1.21 15.68 0.57
CA LEU A 266 1.73 16.90 -0.05
C LEU A 266 1.59 18.12 0.86
N ASP A 267 0.48 18.22 1.61
CA ASP A 267 0.25 19.30 2.56
C ASP A 267 1.27 19.30 3.70
N ILE A 268 1.59 18.15 4.30
CA ILE A 268 2.63 18.08 5.34
C ILE A 268 4.02 18.37 4.78
N ILE A 269 4.32 17.98 3.53
CA ILE A 269 5.58 18.33 2.87
C ILE A 269 5.67 19.84 2.69
N LYS A 270 4.61 20.46 2.16
CA LYS A 270 4.51 21.92 1.99
C LYS A 270 4.69 22.64 3.32
N GLU A 271 3.94 22.24 4.33
CA GLU A 271 4.00 22.81 5.68
C GLU A 271 5.40 22.68 6.30
N THR A 272 6.09 21.55 6.04
CA THR A 272 7.48 21.35 6.48
C THR A 272 8.43 22.31 5.78
N ILE A 273 8.27 22.53 4.48
CA ILE A 273 9.12 23.47 3.72
C ILE A 273 8.92 24.91 4.18
N GLU A 274 7.66 25.32 4.37
CA GLU A 274 7.29 26.70 4.64
C GLU A 274 7.61 27.12 6.08
N GLN A 275 7.48 26.19 7.04
CA GLN A 275 7.56 26.50 8.47
C GLN A 275 8.57 25.65 9.26
N GLY A 276 9.23 24.68 8.63
CA GLY A 276 10.21 23.84 9.30
C GLY A 276 11.54 24.55 9.54
N GLU A 277 12.43 23.85 10.24
CA GLU A 277 13.78 24.29 10.58
C GLU A 277 14.81 23.51 9.77
N ILE A 278 15.91 24.17 9.40
CA ILE A 278 16.99 23.51 8.67
C ILE A 278 17.77 22.62 9.65
N ASP A 279 17.97 21.35 9.27
CA ASP A 279 18.83 20.43 10.02
C ASP A 279 20.31 20.70 9.69
N CYS A 280 20.97 21.44 10.59
CA CYS A 280 22.40 21.72 10.48
C CYS A 280 23.29 20.51 10.82
N ASN A 281 22.73 19.43 11.39
CA ASN A 281 23.49 18.23 11.76
C ASN A 281 23.49 17.18 10.65
N ASP A 282 22.86 17.46 9.49
CA ASP A 282 22.92 16.56 8.35
C ASP A 282 24.34 16.54 7.77
N ARG A 283 24.98 15.37 7.75
CA ARG A 283 26.32 15.19 7.15
C ARG A 283 26.36 15.54 5.65
N LYS A 284 25.21 15.57 4.98
CA LYS A 284 25.08 15.95 3.57
C LYS A 284 24.62 17.40 3.37
N HIS A 285 24.62 18.19 4.45
CA HIS A 285 24.26 19.59 4.42
C HIS A 285 25.26 20.40 3.59
N THR A 286 24.75 21.14 2.62
CA THR A 286 25.47 22.15 1.83
C THR A 286 24.52 23.32 1.55
N PRO A 287 25.05 24.49 1.13
CA PRO A 287 24.20 25.62 0.72
C PRO A 287 23.19 25.27 -0.37
N ASP A 288 23.54 24.31 -1.24
CA ASP A 288 22.69 23.88 -2.36
C ASP A 288 21.93 22.58 -2.08
N ARG A 289 22.09 21.97 -0.89
CA ARG A 289 21.40 20.74 -0.50
C ARG A 289 21.29 20.63 1.01
N PHE A 290 20.08 20.68 1.54
CA PHE A 290 19.86 20.61 2.98
C PHE A 290 18.54 19.92 3.30
N ALA A 291 18.38 19.53 4.57
CA ALA A 291 17.15 18.99 5.07
C ALA A 291 16.40 20.05 5.89
N ILE A 292 15.07 20.08 5.72
CA ILE A 292 14.15 20.83 6.56
C ILE A 292 13.35 19.80 7.38
N GLU A 293 13.24 20.03 8.68
CA GLU A 293 12.49 19.19 9.60
C GLU A 293 11.38 19.97 10.30
N LYS A 294 10.21 19.34 10.46
CA LYS A 294 9.13 19.87 11.28
C LYS A 294 8.49 18.74 12.09
N LYS A 295 8.33 18.94 13.40
CA LYS A 295 7.57 18.02 14.26
C LYS A 295 6.09 18.37 14.19
N PHE A 296 5.24 17.38 13.96
CA PHE A 296 3.80 17.56 13.88
C PHE A 296 3.08 16.91 15.06
N GLY A 297 2.12 17.64 15.63
CA GLY A 297 1.07 17.11 16.51
C GLY A 297 -0.17 16.77 15.70
N TYR A 298 -1.27 17.49 15.95
CA TYR A 298 -2.45 17.50 15.07
C TYR A 298 -2.23 18.41 13.86
N PHE A 299 -2.56 17.92 12.66
CA PHE A 299 -2.54 18.69 11.42
C PHE A 299 -3.75 18.33 10.57
N LYS A 300 -4.53 19.34 10.16
CA LYS A 300 -5.77 19.17 9.38
C LYS A 300 -6.69 18.05 9.91
N GLY A 301 -6.89 18.02 11.23
CA GLY A 301 -7.77 17.04 11.89
C GLY A 301 -7.20 15.62 12.04
N LYS A 302 -5.94 15.37 11.69
CA LYS A 302 -5.26 14.08 11.89
C LYS A 302 -4.06 14.21 12.82
N TRP A 303 -3.88 13.23 13.71
CA TRP A 303 -2.66 13.12 14.52
C TRP A 303 -1.52 12.56 13.67
N VAL A 304 -0.42 13.30 13.57
CA VAL A 304 0.80 12.85 12.86
C VAL A 304 1.81 12.26 13.84
N GLY A 305 2.03 12.93 14.99
CA GLY A 305 2.88 12.44 16.09
C GLY A 305 4.35 12.20 15.73
N LYS A 306 4.79 12.60 14.53
CA LYS A 306 6.10 12.32 13.96
C LYS A 306 6.72 13.58 13.39
N LYS A 307 8.03 13.53 13.23
CA LYS A 307 8.80 14.57 12.56
C LYS A 307 8.86 14.25 11.07
N VAL A 308 8.45 15.19 10.23
CA VAL A 308 8.61 15.10 8.77
C VAL A 308 9.95 15.73 8.42
N ARG A 309 10.71 15.06 7.55
CA ARG A 309 11.96 15.57 6.98
C ARG A 309 11.81 15.67 5.48
N VAL A 310 12.12 16.83 4.93
CA VAL A 310 12.14 17.13 3.50
C VAL A 310 13.56 17.50 3.10
N ILE A 311 14.13 16.83 2.10
CA ILE A 311 15.46 17.18 1.57
C ILE A 311 15.25 18.03 0.32
N LEU A 312 15.83 19.22 0.32
CA LEU A 312 15.81 20.14 -0.82
C LEU A 312 17.17 20.17 -1.50
N SER A 313 17.16 20.48 -2.79
CA SER A 313 18.35 20.90 -3.53
C SER A 313 18.06 22.17 -4.32
N TYR A 314 18.99 23.11 -4.28
CA TYR A 314 18.86 24.39 -4.95
C TYR A 314 19.35 24.31 -6.40
N ASP A 315 18.51 24.71 -7.34
CA ASP A 315 18.89 24.95 -8.72
C ASP A 315 19.15 26.44 -8.91
N ARG A 316 20.42 26.85 -8.82
CA ARG A 316 20.84 28.26 -8.94
C ARG A 316 20.47 28.87 -10.28
N THR A 317 20.51 28.09 -11.35
CA THR A 317 20.21 28.58 -12.71
C THR A 317 18.74 28.92 -12.84
N ARG A 318 17.86 28.08 -12.26
CA ARG A 318 16.40 28.28 -12.32
C ARG A 318 15.83 29.05 -11.13
N LYS A 319 16.66 29.38 -10.14
CA LYS A 319 16.25 30.01 -8.86
C LYS A 319 15.06 29.30 -8.24
N VAL A 320 15.17 27.98 -8.08
CA VAL A 320 14.10 27.14 -7.53
C VAL A 320 14.70 26.03 -6.69
N TYR A 321 14.03 25.65 -5.61
CA TYR A 321 14.35 24.44 -4.88
C TYR A 321 13.59 23.24 -5.45
N LYS A 322 14.27 22.12 -5.56
CA LYS A 322 13.67 20.82 -5.88
C LYS A 322 13.66 19.96 -4.65
N VAL A 323 12.50 19.40 -4.31
CA VAL A 323 12.44 18.30 -3.34
C VAL A 323 13.22 17.12 -3.91
N ILE A 324 14.14 16.55 -3.16
CA ILE A 324 14.82 15.29 -3.51
C ILE A 324 14.00 14.11 -2.96
N THR A 325 13.57 14.22 -1.70
CA THR A 325 12.76 13.22 -1.02
C THR A 325 12.08 13.84 0.20
N ALA A 326 11.02 13.20 0.69
CA ALA A 326 10.35 13.55 1.93
C ALA A 326 9.89 12.28 2.65
N TYR A 327 10.06 12.23 3.97
CA TYR A 327 9.72 11.06 4.77
C TYR A 327 9.49 11.38 6.24
N LEU A 328 8.84 10.46 6.95
CA LEU A 328 8.71 10.49 8.41
C LEU A 328 10.04 10.04 9.04
N LYS A 329 10.59 10.85 9.96
CA LYS A 329 11.74 10.46 10.78
C LYS A 329 11.26 9.48 11.86
N ARG A 330 12.03 8.42 12.09
CA ARG A 330 11.69 7.38 13.07
C ARG A 330 11.66 7.95 14.48
#